data_AF-A0A183E4D4-F1
#
_entry.id   AF-A0A183E4D4-F1
#
_cell.length_a   1.000
_cell.length_b   1.000
_cell.length_c   1.000
_cell.angle_alpha   90.00
_cell.angle_beta   90.00
_cell.angle_gamma   90.00
#
_symmetry.space_group_name_H-M   'P 1'
#
loop_
_entity.id
_entity.type
_entity.pdbx_description
1 polymer ?
#
loop_
_entity_poly.entity_id
_entity_poly.type
_entity_poly.pdbx_seq_one_letter_code
_entity_poly.pdbx_strand_id
1 'polypeptide(L)'
;LHRMSCLFCFNTLCEAVGPENTVKELLPVVQQLSDDPVPNVRFNVAKTLLRIGRVIDQGVVNSQIKPLLMKMCNDSEFDVRYFADETRMALSVAT
;
A
#
# COMPACT_ATOMS: atom_id res chain seq x y z
N LEU A 1 4.37 -5.24 17.21
CA LEU A 1 3.60 -6.45 16.84
C LEU A 1 2.21 -6.13 16.27
N HIS A 2 1.31 -5.48 17.01
CA HIS A 2 -0.09 -5.27 16.57
C HIS A 2 -0.26 -4.58 15.20
N ARG A 3 0.57 -3.58 14.86
CA ARG A 3 0.49 -2.88 13.56
C ARG A 3 0.83 -3.77 12.36
N MET A 4 1.81 -4.68 12.54
CA MET A 4 2.18 -5.65 11.51
C MET A 4 1.09 -6.70 11.32
N SER A 5 0.47 -7.16 12.41
CA SER A 5 -0.67 -8.08 12.34
C SER A 5 -1.85 -7.50 11.54
N CYS A 6 -2.16 -6.20 11.69
CA CYS A 6 -3.19 -5.55 10.87
C CYS A 6 -2.85 -5.57 9.37
N LEU A 7 -1.60 -5.27 8.99
CA LEU A 7 -1.18 -5.31 7.58
C LEU A 7 -1.25 -6.72 6.99
N PHE A 8 -0.87 -7.75 7.76
CA PHE A 8 -1.04 -9.15 7.34
C PHE A 8 -2.51 -9.54 7.18
N CYS A 9 -3.37 -9.13 8.10
CA CYS A 9 -4.81 -9.34 7.97
C CYS A 9 -5.39 -8.63 6.74
N PHE A 10 -4.91 -7.43 6.41
CA PHE A 10 -5.39 -6.68 5.25
C PHE A 10 -5.06 -7.36 3.93
N ASN A 11 -3.92 -8.05 3.82
CA ASN A 11 -3.56 -8.81 2.62
C ASN A 11 -4.55 -9.94 2.28
N THR A 12 -5.23 -10.49 3.29
CA THR A 12 -6.29 -11.50 3.12
C THR A 12 -7.68 -10.87 3.06
N LEU A 13 -7.93 -9.83 3.88
CA LEU A 13 -9.25 -9.20 3.98
C LEU A 13 -9.63 -8.43 2.72
N CYS A 14 -8.70 -7.80 2.01
CA CYS A 14 -9.04 -6.99 0.82
C CYS A 14 -9.75 -7.81 -0.27
N GLU A 15 -9.38 -9.07 -0.46
CA GLU A 15 -10.08 -9.96 -1.40
C GLU A 15 -11.45 -10.38 -0.88
N ALA A 16 -11.59 -10.58 0.43
CA ALA A 16 -12.83 -11.06 1.04
C ALA A 16 -13.92 -9.98 1.16
N VAL A 17 -13.55 -8.72 1.41
CA VAL A 17 -14.50 -7.61 1.59
C VAL A 17 -14.92 -6.95 0.27
N GLY A 18 -14.22 -7.27 -0.82
CA GLY A 18 -14.47 -6.72 -2.16
C GLY A 18 -13.85 -5.34 -2.39
N PRO A 19 -13.82 -4.88 -3.66
CA PRO A 19 -13.11 -3.66 -4.06
C PRO A 19 -13.65 -2.39 -3.39
N GLU A 20 -14.97 -2.23 -3.31
CA GLU A 20 -15.60 -1.04 -2.72
C GLU A 20 -15.23 -0.85 -1.24
N ASN A 21 -15.39 -1.91 -0.44
CA ASN A 21 -15.03 -1.87 0.98
C ASN A 21 -13.51 -1.80 1.19
N THR A 22 -12.71 -2.36 0.28
CA THR A 22 -11.25 -2.20 0.31
C THR A 22 -10.86 -0.73 0.17
N VAL A 23 -11.45 -0.01 -0.77
CA VAL A 23 -11.19 1.43 -0.94
C VAL A 23 -11.72 2.23 0.24
N LYS A 24 -12.93 1.92 0.72
CA LYS A 24 -13.61 2.71 1.74
C LYS A 24 -13.05 2.52 3.16
N GLU A 25 -12.74 1.28 3.53
CA GLU A 25 -12.43 0.91 4.91
C GLU A 25 -10.94 0.59 5.13
N LEU A 26 -10.27 -0.06 4.15
CA LEU A 26 -8.89 -0.53 4.32
C LEU A 26 -7.85 0.49 3.85
N LEU A 27 -8.06 1.09 2.67
CA LEU A 27 -7.10 2.02 2.06
C LEU A 27 -6.78 3.24 2.95
N PRO A 28 -7.73 3.86 3.68
CA PRO A 28 -7.42 4.98 4.58
C PRO A 28 -6.45 4.58 5.70
N VAL A 29 -6.61 3.37 6.25
CA VAL A 29 -5.71 2.86 7.30
C VAL A 29 -4.31 2.62 6.74
N VAL A 30 -4.21 2.06 5.53
CA VAL A 30 -2.92 1.84 4.85
C VAL A 30 -2.22 3.16 4.54
N GLN A 31 -2.97 4.18 4.08
CA GLN A 31 -2.45 5.54 3.88
C GLN A 31 -1.90 6.12 5.19
N GLN A 32 -2.63 6.00 6.30
CA GLN A 32 -2.15 6.47 7.60
C GLN A 32 -0.86 5.77 8.05
N LEU A 33 -0.77 4.45 7.85
CA LEU A 33 0.41 3.66 8.22
C LEU A 33 1.63 3.95 7.34
N SER A 34 1.45 4.56 6.17
CA SER A 34 2.57 4.97 5.32
C SER A 34 3.48 6.03 5.97
N ASP A 35 2.99 6.72 6.99
CA ASP A 35 3.72 7.73 7.77
C ASP A 35 4.18 7.20 9.14
N ASP A 36 4.11 5.88 9.40
CA ASP A 36 4.54 5.32 10.68
C ASP A 36 6.04 5.56 10.91
N PRO A 37 6.47 5.95 12.12
CA PRO A 37 7.88 6.21 12.41
C PRO A 37 8.77 4.97 12.24
N VAL A 38 8.20 3.77 12.28
CA VAL A 38 8.93 2.51 12.16
C VAL A 38 9.08 2.13 10.67
N PRO A 39 10.31 2.05 10.13
CA PRO A 39 10.57 1.70 8.73
C PRO A 39 9.94 0.37 8.30
N ASN A 40 9.93 -0.60 9.23
CA ASN A 40 9.34 -1.91 9.01
C ASN A 40 7.83 -1.83 8.71
N VAL A 41 7.12 -0.94 9.37
CA VAL A 41 5.69 -0.72 9.08
C VAL A 41 5.52 -0.13 7.69
N ARG A 42 6.30 0.90 7.35
CA ARG A 42 6.21 1.59 6.05
C ARG A 42 6.54 0.67 4.87
N PHE A 43 7.58 -0.16 4.93
CA PHE A 43 7.85 -1.06 3.79
C PHE A 43 6.78 -2.15 3.66
N ASN A 44 6.15 -2.59 4.75
CA ASN A 44 5.02 -3.51 4.66
C ASN A 44 3.77 -2.83 4.12
N VAL A 45 3.58 -1.52 4.34
CA VAL A 45 2.57 -0.74 3.64
C VAL A 45 2.76 -0.81 2.12
N ALA A 46 3.99 -0.65 1.61
CA ALA A 46 4.26 -0.77 0.18
C ALA A 46 3.83 -2.15 -0.37
N LYS A 47 4.21 -3.23 0.33
CA LYS A 47 3.79 -4.60 -0.04
C LYS A 47 2.26 -4.79 0.00
N THR A 48 1.58 -4.21 0.99
CA THR A 48 0.11 -4.27 1.08
C THR A 48 -0.57 -3.48 -0.03
N LEU A 49 0.02 -2.35 -0.46
CA LEU A 49 -0.51 -1.58 -1.59
C LEU A 49 -0.48 -2.36 -2.91
N LEU A 50 0.51 -3.24 -3.13
CA LEU A 50 0.50 -4.15 -4.28
C LEU A 50 -0.74 -5.06 -4.26
N ARG A 51 -1.06 -5.61 -3.09
CA ARG A 51 -2.20 -6.52 -2.93
C ARG A 51 -3.53 -5.80 -3.13
N ILE A 52 -3.68 -4.63 -2.53
CA ILE A 52 -4.86 -3.77 -2.69
C ILE A 52 -5.03 -3.32 -4.15
N GLY A 53 -3.95 -2.88 -4.79
CA GLY A 53 -3.97 -2.40 -6.18
C GLY A 53 -4.39 -3.46 -7.20
N ARG A 54 -4.26 -4.75 -6.87
CA ARG A 54 -4.76 -5.86 -7.70
C ARG A 54 -6.25 -6.15 -7.54
N VAL A 55 -6.88 -5.63 -6.49
CA VAL A 55 -8.31 -5.86 -6.18
C VAL A 55 -9.18 -4.71 -6.67
N ILE A 56 -8.67 -3.47 -6.58
CA ILE A 56 -9.46 -2.26 -6.84
C ILE A 56 -9.33 -1.78 -8.28
N ASP A 57 -10.22 -0.87 -8.67
CA ASP A 57 -10.26 -0.32 -10.02
C ASP A 57 -9.02 0.52 -10.36
N GLN A 58 -8.56 0.44 -11.62
CA GLN A 58 -7.35 1.14 -12.07
C GLN A 58 -7.47 2.66 -11.93
N GLY A 59 -8.68 3.22 -12.03
CA GLY A 59 -8.93 4.64 -11.75
C GLY A 59 -8.55 5.03 -10.31
N VAL A 60 -8.82 4.15 -9.34
CA VAL A 60 -8.46 4.36 -7.93
C VAL A 60 -6.97 4.13 -7.71
N VAL A 61 -6.37 3.12 -8.36
CA VAL A 61 -4.92 2.91 -8.34
C VAL A 61 -4.18 4.17 -8.78
N ASN A 62 -4.59 4.75 -9.91
CA ASN A 62 -3.93 5.94 -10.47
C ASN A 62 -4.15 7.22 -9.64
N SER A 63 -5.33 7.37 -9.02
CA SER A 63 -5.67 8.59 -8.27
C SER A 63 -5.21 8.58 -6.82
N GLN A 64 -5.12 7.40 -6.17
CA GLN A 64 -4.81 7.29 -4.74
C GLN A 64 -3.53 6.51 -4.44
N ILE A 65 -3.30 5.36 -5.11
CA ILE A 65 -2.13 4.51 -4.81
C ILE A 65 -0.86 5.06 -5.47
N LYS A 66 -0.93 5.50 -6.73
CA LYS A 66 0.20 6.12 -7.45
C LYS A 66 0.87 7.23 -6.64
N PRO A 67 0.17 8.30 -6.20
CA PRO A 67 0.83 9.39 -5.49
C PRO A 67 1.44 8.94 -4.16
N LEU A 68 0.81 7.97 -3.49
CA LEU A 68 1.35 7.40 -2.26
C LEU A 68 2.65 6.63 -2.49
N LEU A 69 2.69 5.76 -3.51
CA LEU A 69 3.92 5.03 -3.88
C LEU A 69 5.04 6.00 -4.28
N MET A 70 4.72 7.06 -5.04
CA MET A 70 5.68 8.09 -5.42
C MET A 70 6.28 8.82 -4.21
N LYS A 71 5.46 9.11 -3.18
CA LYS A 71 5.95 9.63 -1.90
C LYS A 71 6.91 8.63 -1.23
N MET A 72 6.52 7.35 -1.16
CA MET A 72 7.31 6.30 -0.51
C MET A 72 8.61 5.96 -1.26
N CYS A 73 8.67 6.14 -2.58
CA CYS A 73 9.92 6.04 -3.35
C CYS A 73 10.97 7.09 -2.92
N ASN A 74 10.55 8.14 -2.22
CA ASN A 74 11.42 9.19 -1.67
C ASN A 74 11.64 9.05 -0.14
N ASP A 75 11.26 7.92 0.46
CA ASP A 75 11.44 7.67 1.89
C ASP A 75 12.92 7.66 2.31
N SER A 76 13.24 7.97 3.56
CA SER A 76 14.61 7.96 4.08
C SER A 76 15.22 6.56 4.11
N GLU A 77 14.40 5.53 4.24
CA GLU A 77 14.83 4.15 4.43
C GLU A 77 14.89 3.36 3.12
N PHE A 78 15.99 2.66 2.90
CA PHE A 78 16.25 1.93 1.64
C PHE A 78 15.16 0.90 1.34
N ASP A 79 14.80 0.07 2.33
CA ASP A 79 13.79 -0.98 2.13
C ASP A 79 12.43 -0.41 1.74
N VAL A 80 12.05 0.74 2.31
CA VAL A 80 10.78 1.41 1.97
C VAL A 80 10.80 1.86 0.52
N ARG A 81 11.89 2.51 0.07
CA ARG A 81 12.04 2.93 -1.33
C ARG A 81 12.03 1.74 -2.28
N TYR A 82 12.76 0.67 -1.94
CA TYR A 82 12.85 -0.54 -2.76
C TYR A 82 11.49 -1.19 -2.98
N PHE A 83 10.74 -1.47 -1.90
CA PHE A 83 9.44 -2.14 -2.02
C PHE A 83 8.36 -1.23 -2.63
N ALA A 84 8.46 0.10 -2.44
CA ALA A 84 7.58 1.05 -3.11
C ALA A 84 7.80 1.04 -4.64
N ASP A 85 9.05 1.04 -5.08
CA ASP A 85 9.37 1.00 -6.51
C ASP A 85 9.00 -0.34 -7.15
N GLU A 86 9.29 -1.46 -6.47
CA GLU A 86 8.86 -2.79 -6.89
C GLU A 86 7.34 -2.85 -7.10
N THR A 87 6.58 -2.33 -6.11
CA THR A 87 5.11 -2.28 -6.17
C THR A 87 4.61 -1.41 -7.31
N ARG A 88 5.23 -0.24 -7.50
CA ARG A 88 4.90 0.70 -8.59
C ARG A 88 5.09 0.06 -9.96
N MET A 89 6.21 -0.64 -10.16
CA MET A 89 6.50 -1.40 -11.39
C MET A 89 5.48 -2.52 -11.59
N ALA A 90 5.18 -3.29 -10.54
CA ALA A 90 4.25 -4.42 -10.61
C ALA A 90 2.79 -3.99 -10.92
N LEU A 91 2.38 -2.80 -10.49
CA LEU A 91 1.08 -2.21 -10.82
C LEU A 91 1.07 -1.45 -12.17
N SER A 92 2.18 -1.47 -12.92
CA SER A 92 2.36 -0.76 -14.20
C SER A 92 2.07 0.75 -14.09
N VAL A 93 2.36 1.33 -12.92
CA VAL A 93 2.10 2.74 -12.65
C VAL A 93 3.33 3.53 -13.09
N ALA A 94 3.18 4.34 -14.14
CA ALA A 94 4.26 5.21 -14.62
C ALA A 94 4.75 6.15 -13.52
N THR A 95 6.02 6.58 -13.61
CA THR A 95 6.61 7.60 -12.73
C THR A 95 5.83 8.92 -12.77
#